data_AF-E5ARK7-F1
#
_entry.id   AF-E5ARK7-F1
#
_cell.length_a   1.000
_cell.length_b   1.000
_cell.length_c   1.000
_cell.angle_alpha   90.00
_cell.angle_beta   90.00
_cell.angle_gamma   90.00
#
_symmetry.space_group_name_H-M   'P 1'
#
loop_
_entity.id
_entity.type
_entity.pdbx_description
1 polymer ?
#
loop_
_entity_poly.entity_id
_entity_poly.type
_entity_poly.pdbx_seq_one_letter_code
_entity_poly.pdbx_strand_id
1 'polypeptide(L)'
;MNFFYLCGAAFLTFNMVGSVLASTSDLLPKEIPLTQYVDPMIGTDRTPPFDSGSQEDSLGGFTTPAVQLPFGMVQWGPDTPGVPGKWSPPGYHYSQNRITGFSMTHVSGVGCDAGGAFPIFPATEEGQLGGSSFSHENETAKPGYYKVLLDNGVNVELTATLRTGATRLTYPAGKPAILKIIGKTNRGVGNITTVEGDEKALSGWTMGGDFCNNRQYYKLYFYARLDQPFTSKIDGNTADSNV
;
A
#
# COMPACT_ATOMS: atom_id res chain seq x y z
N MET A 1 25.28 -49.81 -34.62
CA MET A 1 25.13 -51.23 -35.04
C MET A 1 23.67 -51.42 -35.41
N ASN A 2 23.40 -51.56 -36.71
CA ASN A 2 22.05 -51.71 -37.26
C ASN A 2 21.43 -53.02 -36.77
N PHE A 3 20.16 -52.97 -36.36
CA PHE A 3 19.26 -54.12 -36.48
C PHE A 3 17.90 -53.63 -36.98
N PHE A 4 17.65 -53.95 -38.24
CA PHE A 4 16.32 -54.00 -38.84
C PHE A 4 15.62 -55.27 -38.35
N TYR A 5 14.34 -55.17 -38.00
CA TYR A 5 13.41 -56.30 -38.08
C TYR A 5 12.08 -55.79 -38.62
N LEU A 6 11.73 -56.27 -39.83
CA LEU A 6 10.38 -56.21 -40.38
C LEU A 6 9.53 -57.30 -39.69
N CYS A 7 8.30 -56.99 -39.29
CA CYS A 7 7.25 -58.00 -39.26
C CYS A 7 5.85 -57.37 -39.34
N GLY A 8 5.13 -57.73 -40.42
CA GLY A 8 3.70 -58.02 -40.44
C GLY A 8 2.71 -56.90 -40.12
N ALA A 9 2.16 -56.28 -41.16
CA ALA A 9 0.92 -55.53 -41.08
C ALA A 9 -0.28 -56.47 -40.81
N ALA A 10 -1.03 -56.18 -39.75
CA ALA A 10 -2.41 -56.61 -39.60
C ALA A 10 -3.26 -55.34 -39.42
N PHE A 11 -3.96 -54.94 -40.48
CA PHE A 11 -4.93 -53.85 -40.42
C PHE A 11 -6.17 -54.34 -39.67
N LEU A 12 -6.26 -54.01 -38.38
CA LEU A 12 -7.53 -54.01 -37.66
C LEU A 12 -8.17 -52.64 -37.89
N THR A 13 -9.22 -52.59 -38.71
CA THR A 13 -10.07 -51.39 -38.83
C THR A 13 -10.85 -51.22 -37.54
N PHE A 14 -10.30 -50.48 -36.59
CA PHE A 14 -11.05 -49.98 -35.45
C PHE A 14 -11.85 -48.77 -35.95
N ASN A 15 -13.18 -48.88 -36.00
CA ASN A 15 -14.05 -47.72 -36.16
C ASN A 15 -13.90 -46.87 -34.90
N MET A 16 -12.94 -45.93 -34.90
CA MET A 16 -12.92 -44.84 -33.93
C MET A 16 -14.16 -44.00 -34.20
N VAL A 17 -15.16 -44.12 -33.32
CA VAL A 17 -16.13 -43.05 -33.13
C VAL A 17 -15.29 -41.81 -32.82
N GLY A 18 -15.30 -40.84 -33.74
CA GLY A 18 -14.59 -39.59 -33.57
C GLY A 18 -15.09 -38.89 -32.32
N SER A 19 -14.38 -39.09 -31.20
CA SER A 19 -14.50 -38.23 -30.04
C SER A 19 -13.97 -36.87 -30.48
N VAL A 20 -14.89 -35.96 -30.79
CA VAL A 20 -14.61 -34.54 -30.86
C VAL A 20 -14.04 -34.18 -29.49
N LEU A 21 -12.72 -34.04 -29.39
CA LEU A 21 -12.09 -33.32 -28.30
C LEU A 21 -12.53 -31.87 -28.49
N ALA A 22 -13.68 -31.53 -27.92
CA ALA A 22 -14.06 -30.14 -27.74
C ALA A 22 -12.92 -29.48 -26.97
N SER A 23 -12.31 -28.46 -27.58
CA SER A 23 -11.29 -27.66 -26.93
C SER A 23 -11.87 -27.12 -25.62
N THR A 24 -11.37 -27.60 -24.49
CA THR A 24 -11.80 -27.14 -23.16
C THR A 24 -11.42 -25.68 -22.89
N SER A 25 -10.76 -25.00 -23.85
CA SER A 25 -10.49 -23.56 -23.80
C SER A 25 -11.75 -22.71 -23.70
N ASP A 26 -12.89 -23.19 -24.23
CA ASP A 26 -14.15 -22.44 -24.26
C ASP A 26 -14.98 -22.58 -22.97
N LEU A 27 -14.49 -23.36 -21.99
CA LEU A 27 -15.14 -23.53 -20.68
C LEU A 27 -14.52 -22.69 -19.57
N LEU A 28 -13.45 -21.94 -19.85
CA LEU A 28 -12.98 -20.94 -18.88
C LEU A 28 -13.99 -19.79 -18.86
N PRO A 29 -14.59 -19.46 -17.71
CA PRO A 29 -15.47 -18.31 -17.62
C PRO A 29 -14.70 -17.08 -18.11
N LYS A 30 -15.30 -16.34 -19.06
CA LYS A 30 -14.78 -15.05 -19.51
C LYS A 30 -14.47 -14.23 -18.27
N GLU A 31 -13.20 -13.90 -18.03
CA GLU A 31 -12.83 -13.02 -16.95
C GLU A 31 -13.57 -11.69 -17.16
N ILE A 32 -14.54 -11.42 -16.30
CA ILE A 32 -15.17 -10.11 -16.24
C ILE A 32 -14.17 -9.27 -15.45
N PRO A 33 -13.53 -8.26 -16.06
CA PRO A 33 -12.73 -7.34 -15.26
C PRO A 33 -13.74 -6.65 -14.33
N LEU A 34 -13.62 -6.83 -13.02
CA LEU A 34 -14.54 -6.24 -12.04
C LEU A 34 -13.91 -5.06 -11.31
N THR A 35 -12.57 -4.98 -11.34
CA THR A 35 -11.81 -3.97 -10.60
C THR A 35 -12.06 -2.56 -11.10
N GLN A 36 -12.51 -2.36 -12.36
CA GLN A 36 -12.85 -1.01 -12.84
C GLN A 36 -14.10 -0.41 -12.18
N TYR A 37 -14.93 -1.21 -11.50
CA TYR A 37 -16.10 -0.73 -10.77
C TYR A 37 -15.81 -0.37 -9.32
N VAL A 38 -14.64 -0.73 -8.81
CA VAL A 38 -14.24 -0.42 -7.44
C VAL A 38 -13.62 0.97 -7.42
N ASP A 39 -14.23 1.87 -6.66
CA ASP A 39 -13.69 3.19 -6.34
C ASP A 39 -13.23 3.19 -4.87
N PRO A 40 -11.91 3.12 -4.60
CA PRO A 40 -11.38 3.16 -3.24
C PRO A 40 -11.60 4.49 -2.50
N MET A 41 -12.03 5.56 -3.18
CA MET A 41 -12.32 6.86 -2.57
C MET A 41 -13.72 6.93 -1.95
N ILE A 42 -14.60 5.96 -2.23
CA ILE A 42 -15.93 5.96 -1.63
C ILE A 42 -15.81 5.74 -0.11
N GLY A 43 -16.32 6.71 0.65
CA GLY A 43 -16.33 6.69 2.11
C GLY A 43 -15.08 7.25 2.79
N THR A 44 -14.11 7.77 2.02
CA THR A 44 -12.85 8.30 2.55
C THR A 44 -12.97 9.72 3.10
N ASP A 45 -14.18 10.28 3.17
CA ASP A 45 -14.42 11.60 3.73
C ASP A 45 -15.75 11.68 4.42
N ARG A 46 -15.88 12.75 5.19
CA ARG A 46 -17.08 13.08 5.95
C ARG A 46 -18.23 13.44 5.03
N THR A 47 -19.42 13.00 5.40
CA THR A 47 -20.66 13.52 4.82
C THR A 47 -21.12 14.76 5.59
N PRO A 48 -21.91 15.65 4.98
CA PRO A 48 -22.64 16.68 5.72
C PRO A 48 -23.54 16.05 6.81
N PRO A 49 -23.82 16.78 7.91
CA PRO A 49 -24.77 16.38 8.92
C PRO A 49 -26.10 15.92 8.32
N PHE A 50 -26.57 14.72 8.68
CA PHE A 50 -27.93 14.27 8.36
C PHE A 50 -28.98 14.98 9.24
N ASP A 51 -28.70 15.20 10.52
CA ASP A 51 -29.48 16.00 11.46
C ASP A 51 -28.60 16.96 12.31
N SER A 52 -29.25 17.89 12.99
CA SER A 52 -28.60 18.98 13.73
C SER A 52 -28.22 18.66 15.19
N GLY A 53 -28.33 17.39 15.62
CA GLY A 53 -28.20 16.97 17.01
C GLY A 53 -27.24 15.83 17.27
N SER A 54 -26.90 15.02 16.26
CA SER A 54 -25.98 13.91 16.40
C SER A 54 -24.53 14.34 16.11
N GLN A 55 -23.62 14.07 17.06
CA GLN A 55 -22.17 14.24 16.85
C GLN A 55 -21.62 13.22 15.83
N GLU A 56 -22.44 12.22 15.49
CA GLU A 56 -22.19 11.15 14.52
C GLU A 56 -22.66 11.49 13.10
N ASP A 57 -23.27 12.67 12.89
CA ASP A 57 -23.92 12.98 11.62
C ASP A 57 -22.96 13.51 10.54
N SER A 58 -21.69 13.77 10.89
CA SER A 58 -20.65 14.16 9.91
C SER A 58 -19.62 13.06 9.69
N LEU A 59 -20.03 11.78 9.74
CA LEU A 59 -19.11 10.65 9.67
C LEU A 59 -19.10 10.03 8.26
N GLY A 60 -17.91 9.98 7.68
CA GLY A 60 -17.66 9.19 6.48
C GLY A 60 -17.68 7.70 6.77
N GLY A 61 -17.44 6.89 5.74
CA GLY A 61 -17.19 5.46 5.93
C GLY A 61 -15.88 5.16 6.67
N PHE A 62 -15.03 6.18 6.91
CA PHE A 62 -13.66 6.03 7.42
C PHE A 62 -12.88 4.96 6.66
N THR A 63 -13.15 4.85 5.37
CA THR A 63 -12.42 3.95 4.48
C THR A 63 -11.08 4.58 4.13
N THR A 64 -10.20 3.78 3.54
CA THR A 64 -8.88 4.21 3.13
C THR A 64 -8.65 3.83 1.66
N PRO A 65 -7.97 4.68 0.88
CA PRO A 65 -7.53 4.31 -0.46
C PRO A 65 -6.25 3.45 -0.43
N ALA A 66 -5.81 2.98 0.74
CA ALA A 66 -4.63 2.14 0.89
C ALA A 66 -4.72 0.86 0.05
N VAL A 67 -3.62 0.51 -0.61
CA VAL A 67 -3.53 -0.67 -1.46
C VAL A 67 -3.35 -1.93 -0.62
N GLN A 68 -4.11 -2.96 -0.96
CA GLN A 68 -4.11 -4.23 -0.26
C GLN A 68 -4.59 -5.35 -1.22
N LEU A 69 -4.07 -6.57 -1.04
CA LEU A 69 -4.71 -7.79 -1.56
C LEU A 69 -5.81 -8.28 -0.61
N PRO A 70 -6.86 -8.98 -1.06
CA PRO A 70 -7.90 -9.51 -0.17
C PRO A 70 -7.31 -10.21 1.07
N PHE A 71 -7.68 -9.72 2.26
CA PHE A 71 -7.18 -10.22 3.56
C PHE A 71 -5.66 -10.10 3.79
N GLY A 72 -4.98 -9.26 3.02
CA GLY A 72 -3.57 -8.92 3.21
C GLY A 72 -3.29 -8.21 4.54
N MET A 73 -2.08 -8.42 5.07
CA MET A 73 -1.57 -7.77 6.27
C MET A 73 -1.16 -6.31 6.01
N VAL A 74 -0.72 -6.01 4.78
CA VAL A 74 -0.27 -4.67 4.38
C VAL A 74 -1.44 -3.92 3.76
N GLN A 75 -1.70 -2.72 4.30
CA GLN A 75 -2.53 -1.70 3.70
C GLN A 75 -1.66 -0.45 3.51
N TRP A 76 -1.02 -0.32 2.35
CA TRP A 76 -0.11 0.79 2.11
C TRP A 76 -0.85 1.97 1.47
N GLY A 77 -0.95 3.09 2.17
CA GLY A 77 -1.73 4.22 1.68
C GLY A 77 -1.24 5.57 2.21
N PRO A 78 -1.81 6.66 1.67
CA PRO A 78 -1.55 8.01 2.12
C PRO A 78 -2.15 8.31 3.51
N ASP A 79 -1.42 9.07 4.32
CA ASP A 79 -1.88 9.63 5.59
C ASP A 79 -2.11 11.15 5.44
N THR A 80 -3.32 11.64 5.71
CA THR A 80 -3.65 13.07 5.74
C THR A 80 -3.77 13.58 7.18
N PRO A 81 -3.68 14.90 7.42
CA PRO A 81 -4.07 15.47 8.70
C PRO A 81 -5.52 15.13 9.05
N GLY A 82 -5.84 15.20 10.35
CA GLY A 82 -7.25 15.19 10.78
C GLY A 82 -7.96 16.48 10.38
N VAL A 83 -9.28 16.43 10.24
CA VAL A 83 -10.08 17.61 9.89
C VAL A 83 -10.14 18.58 11.09
N PRO A 84 -9.70 19.85 10.92
CA PRO A 84 -9.65 20.81 12.02
C PRO A 84 -11.00 21.03 12.71
N GLY A 85 -10.99 21.07 14.05
CA GLY A 85 -12.18 21.32 14.86
C GLY A 85 -13.22 20.20 14.83
N LYS A 86 -12.85 19.00 14.32
CA LYS A 86 -13.74 17.86 14.22
C LYS A 86 -13.03 16.57 14.65
N TRP A 87 -13.80 15.63 15.19
CA TRP A 87 -13.29 14.30 15.50
C TRP A 87 -12.91 13.56 14.21
N SER A 88 -11.66 13.11 14.09
CA SER A 88 -11.13 12.52 12.86
C SER A 88 -10.14 11.41 13.22
N PRO A 89 -10.48 10.12 13.03
CA PRO A 89 -9.51 9.06 13.22
C PRO A 89 -8.34 9.24 12.23
N PRO A 90 -7.11 8.84 12.61
CA PRO A 90 -5.95 8.84 11.72
C PRO A 90 -6.18 7.99 10.47
N GLY A 91 -5.55 8.40 9.37
CA GLY A 91 -5.69 7.76 8.06
C GLY A 91 -5.81 8.82 6.99
N TYR A 92 -6.80 8.69 6.13
CA TYR A 92 -7.02 9.58 4.99
C TYR A 92 -8.40 10.24 5.06
N HIS A 93 -8.46 11.53 4.74
CA HIS A 93 -9.67 12.33 4.62
C HIS A 93 -9.64 13.06 3.28
N TYR A 94 -10.58 12.77 2.37
CA TYR A 94 -10.58 13.34 1.01
C TYR A 94 -10.62 14.88 1.02
N SER A 95 -11.28 15.51 1.99
CA SER A 95 -11.29 16.98 2.13
C SER A 95 -9.92 17.61 2.42
N GLN A 96 -8.91 16.82 2.73
CA GLN A 96 -7.55 17.28 2.99
C GLN A 96 -6.73 17.34 1.70
N ASN A 97 -6.01 18.44 1.52
CA ASN A 97 -5.12 18.68 0.39
C ASN A 97 -3.64 18.51 0.74
N ARG A 98 -3.33 17.81 1.84
CA ARG A 98 -1.98 17.59 2.33
C ARG A 98 -1.78 16.14 2.73
N ILE A 99 -0.71 15.52 2.24
CA ILE A 99 -0.24 14.20 2.67
C ILE A 99 0.96 14.39 3.61
N THR A 100 0.93 13.68 4.73
CA THR A 100 1.95 13.73 5.79
C THR A 100 2.85 12.50 5.83
N GLY A 101 2.48 11.44 5.12
CA GLY A 101 3.16 10.16 5.12
C GLY A 101 2.44 9.15 4.25
N PHE A 102 3.11 8.01 4.04
CA PHE A 102 2.50 6.82 3.48
C PHE A 102 2.77 5.63 4.40
N SER A 103 1.81 5.29 5.26
CA SER A 103 1.93 4.21 6.23
C SER A 103 1.49 2.85 5.66
N MET A 104 2.03 1.77 6.24
CA MET A 104 1.85 0.41 5.74
C MET A 104 0.69 -0.36 6.40
N THR A 105 0.00 0.27 7.36
CA THR A 105 -1.16 -0.32 8.03
C THR A 105 -2.26 0.72 8.22
N HIS A 106 -3.48 0.34 7.85
CA HIS A 106 -4.67 1.19 7.94
C HIS A 106 -5.85 0.33 8.37
N VAL A 107 -6.70 0.87 9.24
CA VAL A 107 -7.92 0.16 9.63
C VAL A 107 -9.09 0.89 8.98
N SER A 108 -9.75 0.21 8.04
CA SER A 108 -10.89 0.76 7.31
C SER A 108 -12.17 0.60 8.12
N GLY A 109 -12.97 1.67 8.23
CA GLY A 109 -14.29 1.63 8.84
C GLY A 109 -14.31 1.78 10.36
N VAL A 110 -13.22 2.24 10.97
CA VAL A 110 -13.14 2.36 12.44
C VAL A 110 -13.08 3.81 12.89
N GLY A 111 -13.75 4.07 14.01
CA GLY A 111 -13.80 5.35 14.68
C GLY A 111 -12.75 5.52 15.78
N CYS A 112 -11.56 4.94 15.66
CA CYS A 112 -10.56 5.08 16.73
C CYS A 112 -9.15 4.94 16.16
N ASP A 113 -8.17 5.49 16.86
CA ASP A 113 -6.79 5.47 16.34
C ASP A 113 -6.23 4.05 16.34
N ALA A 114 -5.76 3.65 15.17
CA ALA A 114 -5.16 2.37 14.87
C ALA A 114 -4.22 2.52 13.67
N GLY A 115 -3.40 1.51 13.39
CA GLY A 115 -2.53 1.51 12.20
C GLY A 115 -1.45 2.58 12.21
N GLY A 116 -1.13 3.14 11.04
CA GLY A 116 -0.11 4.17 10.86
C GLY A 116 1.32 3.63 10.95
N ALA A 117 1.53 2.33 10.76
CA ALA A 117 2.83 1.72 10.95
C ALA A 117 3.82 2.09 9.83
N PHE A 118 5.05 2.42 10.22
CA PHE A 118 6.19 2.65 9.33
C PHE A 118 5.92 3.67 8.21
N PRO A 119 5.44 4.89 8.51
CA PRO A 119 5.21 5.88 7.48
C PRO A 119 6.52 6.26 6.80
N ILE A 120 6.47 6.33 5.48
CA ILE A 120 7.53 6.89 4.65
C ILE A 120 7.09 8.24 4.08
N PHE A 121 8.04 9.12 3.79
CA PHE A 121 7.75 10.36 3.08
C PHE A 121 8.91 10.79 2.18
N PRO A 122 8.69 10.98 0.86
CA PRO A 122 9.71 11.46 -0.04
C PRO A 122 9.72 13.00 -0.12
N ALA A 123 10.90 13.59 -0.25
CA ALA A 123 11.10 15.03 -0.35
C ALA A 123 12.25 15.39 -1.30
N THR A 124 12.30 16.66 -1.72
CA THR A 124 13.38 17.20 -2.55
C THR A 124 14.31 18.16 -1.80
N GLU A 125 13.97 18.47 -0.54
CA GLU A 125 14.77 19.26 0.41
C GLU A 125 14.39 18.86 1.85
N GLU A 126 15.31 18.99 2.80
CA GLU A 126 15.09 18.56 4.20
C GLU A 126 13.88 19.25 4.85
N GLY A 127 13.61 20.50 4.49
CA GLY A 127 12.47 21.28 5.01
C GLY A 127 11.09 20.73 4.61
N GLN A 128 11.02 19.81 3.65
CA GLN A 128 9.76 19.22 3.15
C GLN A 128 9.38 17.89 3.83
N LEU A 129 10.16 17.41 4.80
CA LEU A 129 9.95 16.11 5.47
C LEU A 129 8.72 16.04 6.40
N GLY A 130 7.96 17.12 6.50
CA GLY A 130 6.72 17.21 7.29
C GLY A 130 5.44 17.00 6.48
N GLY A 131 5.54 16.66 5.19
CA GLY A 131 4.40 16.50 4.29
C GLY A 131 4.39 17.50 3.14
N SER A 132 3.58 17.20 2.12
CA SER A 132 3.41 18.03 0.92
C SER A 132 1.93 18.15 0.57
N SER A 133 1.58 19.26 -0.05
CA SER A 133 0.25 19.44 -0.62
C SER A 133 0.08 18.58 -1.88
N PHE A 134 -1.16 18.32 -2.28
CA PHE A 134 -1.50 17.60 -3.51
C PHE A 134 -2.90 17.99 -4.00
N SER A 135 -3.24 17.56 -5.21
CA SER A 135 -4.58 17.67 -5.80
C SER A 135 -5.10 16.30 -6.21
N HIS A 136 -6.40 16.04 -6.00
CA HIS A 136 -7.06 14.81 -6.46
C HIS A 136 -7.01 14.65 -7.98
N GLU A 137 -6.85 15.74 -8.75
CA GLU A 137 -6.63 15.66 -10.21
C GLU A 137 -5.36 14.87 -10.56
N ASN A 138 -4.38 14.85 -9.66
CA ASN A 138 -3.13 14.12 -9.80
C ASN A 138 -3.07 12.86 -8.92
N GLU A 139 -4.20 12.42 -8.39
CA GLU A 139 -4.33 11.24 -7.54
C GLU A 139 -5.09 10.15 -8.28
N THR A 140 -4.69 8.90 -8.08
CA THR A 140 -5.36 7.75 -8.66
C THR A 140 -5.34 6.62 -7.64
N ALA A 141 -6.52 6.15 -7.25
CA ALA A 141 -6.68 4.96 -6.44
C ALA A 141 -7.45 3.88 -7.22
N LYS A 142 -6.92 2.67 -7.24
CA LYS A 142 -7.53 1.47 -7.83
C LYS A 142 -7.23 0.27 -6.93
N PRO A 143 -7.99 -0.83 -7.00
CA PRO A 143 -7.62 -2.06 -6.31
C PRO A 143 -6.16 -2.47 -6.59
N GLY A 144 -5.35 -2.53 -5.54
CA GLY A 144 -3.93 -2.92 -5.61
C GLY A 144 -2.95 -1.88 -6.14
N TYR A 145 -3.40 -0.66 -6.50
CA TYR A 145 -2.53 0.40 -7.01
C TYR A 145 -2.99 1.79 -6.58
N TYR A 146 -2.06 2.58 -6.06
CA TYR A 146 -2.28 3.98 -5.71
C TYR A 146 -1.16 4.83 -6.32
N LYS A 147 -1.49 6.01 -6.82
CA LYS A 147 -0.53 6.98 -7.35
C LYS A 147 -0.92 8.39 -6.96
N VAL A 148 0.06 9.22 -6.61
CA VAL A 148 -0.14 10.66 -6.43
C VAL A 148 1.10 11.45 -6.85
N LEU A 149 0.91 12.58 -7.53
CA LEU A 149 1.94 13.61 -7.67
C LEU A 149 1.81 14.60 -6.52
N LEU A 150 2.85 14.70 -5.70
CA LEU A 150 2.94 15.69 -4.64
C LEU A 150 3.40 17.05 -5.21
N ASP A 151 3.01 18.15 -4.56
CA ASP A 151 3.41 19.50 -4.96
C ASP A 151 4.92 19.76 -4.80
N ASN A 152 5.63 18.91 -4.03
CA ASN A 152 7.09 18.89 -4.01
C ASN A 152 7.73 18.27 -5.27
N GLY A 153 6.91 17.83 -6.23
CA GLY A 153 7.34 17.30 -7.52
C GLY A 153 7.61 15.78 -7.53
N VAL A 154 7.53 15.09 -6.38
CA VAL A 154 7.73 13.64 -6.34
C VAL A 154 6.45 12.91 -6.71
N ASN A 155 6.54 12.02 -7.69
CA ASN A 155 5.46 11.10 -8.02
C ASN A 155 5.63 9.79 -7.22
N VAL A 156 4.62 9.45 -6.44
CA VAL A 156 4.59 8.28 -5.56
C VAL A 156 3.63 7.24 -6.13
N GLU A 157 4.09 6.01 -6.30
CA GLU A 157 3.27 4.86 -6.67
C GLU A 157 3.38 3.77 -5.60
N LEU A 158 2.26 3.15 -5.22
CA LEU A 158 2.19 2.11 -4.18
C LEU A 158 1.47 0.87 -4.72
N THR A 159 1.96 -0.31 -4.33
CA THR A 159 1.27 -1.60 -4.47
C THR A 159 1.58 -2.49 -3.27
N ALA A 160 0.77 -3.53 -3.07
CA ALA A 160 0.93 -4.46 -1.95
C ALA A 160 0.65 -5.91 -2.36
N THR A 161 1.36 -6.82 -1.71
CA THR A 161 1.07 -8.25 -1.64
C THR A 161 0.42 -8.58 -0.30
N LEU A 162 0.30 -9.87 0.04
CA LEU A 162 -0.28 -10.30 1.32
C LEU A 162 0.52 -9.80 2.54
N ARG A 163 1.84 -9.62 2.43
CA ARG A 163 2.71 -9.29 3.58
C ARG A 163 3.84 -8.30 3.27
N THR A 164 3.89 -7.80 2.05
CA THR A 164 4.94 -6.90 1.58
C THR A 164 4.31 -5.79 0.76
N GLY A 165 4.91 -4.62 0.81
CA GLY A 165 4.58 -3.53 -0.09
C GLY A 165 5.71 -3.25 -1.07
N ALA A 166 5.41 -2.62 -2.19
CA ALA A 166 6.41 -1.99 -3.05
C ALA A 166 5.98 -0.56 -3.37
N THR A 167 6.94 0.36 -3.35
CA THR A 167 6.74 1.75 -3.75
C THR A 167 7.71 2.13 -4.86
N ARG A 168 7.28 2.97 -5.79
CA ARG A 168 8.16 3.66 -6.73
C ARG A 168 8.07 5.16 -6.46
N LEU A 169 9.23 5.77 -6.24
CA LEU A 169 9.38 7.19 -5.98
C LEU A 169 10.11 7.80 -7.17
N THR A 170 9.43 8.64 -7.95
CA THR A 170 10.03 9.32 -9.10
C THR A 170 10.29 10.78 -8.74
N TYR A 171 11.56 11.11 -8.53
CA TYR A 171 12.00 12.45 -8.18
C TYR A 171 12.18 13.33 -9.43
N PRO A 172 11.93 14.64 -9.33
CA PRO A 172 12.16 15.57 -10.43
C PRO A 172 13.66 15.67 -10.77
N ALA A 173 13.97 15.79 -12.05
CA ALA A 173 15.35 15.86 -12.52
C ALA A 173 16.12 17.05 -11.90
N GLY A 174 17.36 16.82 -11.49
CA GLY A 174 18.23 17.85 -10.91
C GLY A 174 17.89 18.26 -9.48
N LYS A 175 16.99 17.54 -8.80
CA LYS A 175 16.69 17.71 -7.38
C LYS A 175 17.27 16.57 -6.54
N PRO A 176 17.64 16.80 -5.27
CA PRO A 176 17.95 15.73 -4.33
C PRO A 176 16.79 14.74 -4.21
N ALA A 177 17.10 13.45 -4.04
CA ALA A 177 16.10 12.46 -3.65
C ALA A 177 16.22 12.22 -2.15
N ILE A 178 15.27 12.69 -1.36
CA ILE A 178 15.26 12.47 0.08
C ILE A 178 14.13 11.50 0.42
N LEU A 179 14.41 10.51 1.25
CA LEU A 179 13.39 9.60 1.78
C LEU A 179 13.51 9.53 3.30
N LYS A 180 12.40 9.86 3.98
CA LYS A 180 12.23 9.67 5.41
C LYS A 180 11.44 8.41 5.69
N ILE A 181 11.89 7.65 6.68
CA ILE A 181 11.24 6.44 7.19
C ILE A 181 11.15 6.58 8.71
N ILE A 182 10.00 6.29 9.30
CA ILE A 182 9.78 6.45 10.74
C ILE A 182 9.32 5.13 11.37
N GLY A 183 10.03 4.65 12.38
CA GLY A 183 9.69 3.48 13.20
C GLY A 183 8.61 3.81 14.22
N LYS A 184 7.39 4.12 13.76
CA LYS A 184 6.23 4.42 14.60
C LYS A 184 4.95 3.74 14.10
N THR A 185 3.92 3.75 14.94
CA THR A 185 2.51 3.64 14.58
C THR A 185 1.78 4.93 15.01
N ASN A 186 0.46 4.98 14.85
CA ASN A 186 -0.35 6.05 15.45
C ASN A 186 -0.37 6.01 16.99
N ARG A 187 0.01 4.89 17.61
CA ARG A 187 -0.08 4.64 19.06
C ARG A 187 1.27 4.40 19.74
N GLY A 188 2.33 4.16 18.98
CA GLY A 188 3.59 3.70 19.53
C GLY A 188 4.78 4.15 18.72
N VAL A 189 5.94 4.15 19.39
CA VAL A 189 7.24 4.40 18.78
C VAL A 189 8.10 3.15 18.96
N GLY A 190 9.03 2.95 18.04
CA GLY A 190 10.08 1.94 18.17
C GLY A 190 11.38 2.48 17.61
N ASN A 191 12.05 1.71 16.75
CA ASN A 191 13.37 2.10 16.24
C ASN A 191 13.54 1.74 14.76
N ILE A 192 14.60 2.29 14.18
CA ILE A 192 15.14 1.89 12.88
C ILE A 192 16.64 1.65 13.05
N THR A 193 17.17 0.66 12.33
CA THR A 193 18.60 0.36 12.24
C THR A 193 18.97 -0.02 10.82
N THR A 194 20.23 0.20 10.45
CA THR A 194 20.82 -0.40 9.26
C THR A 194 20.95 -1.91 9.43
N VAL A 195 20.98 -2.62 8.31
CA VAL A 195 21.25 -4.06 8.28
C VAL A 195 22.74 -4.26 8.00
N GLU A 196 23.43 -4.98 8.89
CA GLU A 196 24.85 -5.28 8.72
C GLU A 196 25.09 -6.04 7.41
N GLY A 197 26.02 -5.55 6.59
CA GLY A 197 26.36 -6.16 5.31
C GLY A 197 25.42 -5.81 4.14
N ASP A 198 24.38 -4.99 4.34
CA ASP A 198 23.52 -4.50 3.26
C ASP A 198 23.23 -2.99 3.40
N GLU A 199 24.00 -2.17 2.68
CA GLU A 199 23.88 -0.70 2.64
C GLU A 199 22.54 -0.19 2.06
N LYS A 200 21.74 -1.08 1.46
CA LYS A 200 20.44 -0.75 0.89
C LYS A 200 19.29 -1.20 1.78
N ALA A 201 19.57 -1.82 2.92
CA ALA A 201 18.55 -2.40 3.78
C ALA A 201 18.50 -1.74 5.16
N LEU A 202 17.26 -1.54 5.59
CA LEU A 202 16.90 -1.09 6.92
C LEU A 202 15.98 -2.12 7.57
N SER A 203 16.07 -2.20 8.89
CA SER A 203 15.13 -2.97 9.68
C SER A 203 14.76 -2.22 10.95
N GLY A 204 13.75 -2.71 11.65
CA GLY A 204 13.39 -2.14 12.93
C GLY A 204 12.04 -2.67 13.39
N TRP A 205 11.50 -1.99 14.39
CA TRP A 205 10.23 -2.37 14.97
C TRP A 205 9.46 -1.17 15.49
N THR A 206 8.19 -1.38 15.77
CA THR A 206 7.33 -0.43 16.48
C THR A 206 6.29 -1.18 17.31
N MET A 207 5.65 -0.49 18.26
CA MET A 207 4.52 -1.05 19.01
C MET A 207 3.21 -0.64 18.34
N GLY A 208 2.38 -1.64 18.01
CA GLY A 208 0.97 -1.48 17.70
C GLY A 208 0.10 -1.94 18.86
N GLY A 209 -1.21 -1.72 18.73
CA GLY A 209 -2.18 -2.07 19.77
C GLY A 209 -2.98 -0.86 20.23
N ASP A 210 -3.52 -0.96 21.45
CA ASP A 210 -4.41 0.06 22.05
C ASP A 210 -5.62 0.40 21.16
N PHE A 211 -6.12 -0.61 20.46
CA PHE A 211 -7.21 -0.45 19.50
C PHE A 211 -8.51 -0.15 20.25
N CYS A 212 -9.10 1.03 20.02
CA CYS A 212 -10.35 1.44 20.67
C CYS A 212 -10.32 1.26 22.21
N ASN A 213 -9.21 1.68 22.85
CA ASN A 213 -8.95 1.53 24.30
C ASN A 213 -8.82 0.07 24.79
N ASN A 214 -8.67 -0.90 23.89
CA ASN A 214 -8.30 -2.26 24.26
C ASN A 214 -6.77 -2.34 24.41
N ARG A 215 -6.30 -2.45 25.66
CA ARG A 215 -4.89 -2.45 26.08
C ARG A 215 -4.09 -3.70 25.69
N GLN A 216 -4.40 -4.27 24.53
CA GLN A 216 -3.60 -5.30 23.89
C GLN A 216 -2.54 -4.63 23.02
N TYR A 217 -1.29 -5.05 23.20
CA TYR A 217 -0.14 -4.52 22.49
C TYR A 217 0.59 -5.64 21.76
N TYR A 218 1.12 -5.32 20.60
CA TYR A 218 1.94 -6.22 19.81
C TYR A 218 3.10 -5.45 19.19
N LYS A 219 4.19 -6.16 18.91
CA LYS A 219 5.33 -5.59 18.23
C LYS A 219 5.24 -5.90 16.74
N LEU A 220 5.33 -4.87 15.91
CA LEU A 220 5.47 -4.99 14.47
C LEU A 220 6.94 -4.84 14.12
N TYR A 221 7.45 -5.73 13.28
CA TYR A 221 8.79 -5.66 12.73
C TYR A 221 8.71 -5.34 11.24
N PHE A 222 9.72 -4.66 10.72
CA PHE A 222 9.86 -4.45 9.29
C PHE A 222 11.27 -4.74 8.81
N TYR A 223 11.37 -5.04 7.53
CA TYR A 223 12.59 -5.06 6.74
C TYR A 223 12.27 -4.35 5.43
N ALA A 224 13.04 -3.31 5.11
CA ALA A 224 12.90 -2.54 3.88
C ALA A 224 14.22 -2.58 3.13
N ARG A 225 14.15 -2.71 1.80
CA ARG A 225 15.30 -2.67 0.92
C ARG A 225 15.04 -1.70 -0.21
N LEU A 226 15.97 -0.78 -0.41
CA LEU A 226 15.93 0.23 -1.46
C LEU A 226 16.71 -0.28 -2.69
N ASP A 227 16.50 0.37 -3.84
CA ASP A 227 17.30 0.15 -5.05
C ASP A 227 18.60 0.96 -5.04
N GLN A 228 18.68 2.02 -4.21
CA GLN A 228 19.86 2.84 -3.95
C GLN A 228 20.37 2.68 -2.51
N PRO A 229 21.67 2.87 -2.23
CA PRO A 229 22.23 2.88 -0.88
C PRO A 229 21.64 3.97 0.01
N PHE A 230 21.49 3.67 1.31
CA PHE A 230 21.05 4.65 2.29
C PHE A 230 22.26 5.47 2.77
N THR A 231 22.30 6.78 2.49
CA THR A 231 23.33 7.67 3.06
C THR A 231 22.79 8.30 4.34
N SER A 232 23.11 7.65 5.46
CA SER A 232 22.32 7.73 6.70
C SER A 232 22.46 9.03 7.50
N LYS A 233 21.30 9.59 7.88
CA LYS A 233 21.09 10.18 9.21
C LYS A 233 19.99 9.39 9.93
N ILE A 234 20.39 8.46 10.81
CA ILE A 234 19.45 7.80 11.72
C ILE A 234 19.47 8.54 13.06
N ASP A 235 18.30 8.98 13.51
CA ASP A 235 18.11 9.59 14.82
C ASP A 235 16.94 8.90 15.53
N GLY A 236 17.27 8.01 16.46
CA GLY A 236 16.31 7.23 17.25
C GLY A 236 15.40 6.34 16.39
N ASN A 237 14.19 6.83 16.12
CA ASN A 237 13.17 6.13 15.35
C ASN A 237 13.00 6.67 13.92
N THR A 238 13.81 7.66 13.51
CA THR A 238 13.72 8.28 12.19
C THR A 238 14.99 7.96 11.41
N ALA A 239 14.82 7.61 10.14
CA ALA A 239 15.91 7.45 9.19
C ALA A 239 15.63 8.36 8.00
N ASP A 240 16.52 9.30 7.74
CA ASP A 240 16.52 10.13 6.53
C ASP A 240 17.67 9.66 5.62
N SER A 241 17.37 9.41 4.35
CA SER A 241 18.38 9.13 3.33
C SER A 241 18.37 10.20 2.26
N ASN A 242 19.57 10.65 1.90
CA ASN A 242 19.82 11.21 0.58
C ASN A 242 20.11 10.03 -0.37
N VAL A 243 19.25 9.88 -1.36
CA VAL A 243 19.30 8.88 -2.42
C VAL A 243 19.86 9.52 -3.69
#